data_AF-A0A6A4ZCG0-F1
#
_entry.id   AF-A0A6A4ZCG0-F1
#
_cell.length_a   1.000
_cell.length_b   1.000
_cell.length_c   1.000
_cell.angle_alpha   90.00
_cell.angle_beta   90.00
_cell.angle_gamma   90.00
#
_symmetry.space_group_name_H-M   'P 1'
#
loop_
_entity.id
_entity.type
_entity.pdbx_description
1 polymer ?
#
loop_
_entity_poly.entity_id
_entity_poly.type
_entity_poly.pdbx_seq_one_letter_code
_entity_poly.pdbx_strand_id
1 'polypeptide(L)'
;MSPTITHAKKEDKSTSLIFDGGKFNIYKVRIQAKLRGKSLWTVVNGEYTREDTEDEDDFDSKEDKAFDILVNSLDDDNLAYVSHVTTSKEVWDMLVTRYEARTYADVSHVIHELHTKVYSPGSSMQKHVTDMRGLQQKLLLMGSRVD
;
A
#
# COMPACT_ATOMS: atom_id res chain seq x y z
N MET A 1 -5.96 16.89 -51.27
CA MET A 1 -5.42 17.29 -49.96
C MET A 1 -5.94 16.29 -48.95
N SER A 2 -5.06 15.45 -48.42
CA SER A 2 -5.44 14.40 -47.46
C SER A 2 -5.51 14.99 -46.05
N PRO A 3 -6.53 14.67 -45.25
CA PRO A 3 -6.60 15.17 -43.88
C PRO A 3 -5.67 14.35 -42.98
N THR A 4 -4.72 15.04 -42.36
CA THR A 4 -3.87 14.50 -41.28
C THR A 4 -4.72 14.34 -40.02
N ILE A 5 -4.95 13.09 -39.61
CA ILE A 5 -5.57 12.78 -38.32
C ILE A 5 -4.48 12.96 -37.25
N THR A 6 -4.56 14.06 -36.49
CA THR A 6 -3.82 14.24 -35.25
C THR A 6 -4.33 13.21 -34.24
N HIS A 7 -3.56 12.16 -34.01
CA HIS A 7 -3.78 11.27 -32.88
C HIS A 7 -3.48 12.05 -31.60
N ALA A 8 -4.53 12.52 -30.93
CA ALA A 8 -4.45 12.95 -29.54
C ALA A 8 -3.91 11.78 -28.72
N LYS A 9 -2.69 11.94 -28.20
CA LYS A 9 -2.07 11.03 -27.24
C LYS A 9 -3.00 10.99 -26.02
N LYS A 10 -3.78 9.92 -25.88
CA LYS A 10 -4.48 9.63 -24.62
C LYS A 10 -3.38 9.49 -23.59
N GLU A 11 -3.23 10.50 -22.73
CA GLU A 11 -2.52 10.35 -21.48
C GLU A 11 -3.13 9.14 -20.79
N ASP A 12 -2.29 8.13 -20.61
CA ASP A 12 -2.57 7.00 -19.75
C ASP A 12 -2.94 7.60 -18.40
N LYS A 13 -4.24 7.55 -18.06
CA LYS A 13 -4.72 7.80 -16.70
C LYS A 13 -4.16 6.66 -15.86
N SER A 14 -2.86 6.72 -15.57
CA SER A 14 -2.23 6.00 -14.49
C SER A 14 -3.03 6.39 -13.28
N THR A 15 -3.92 5.51 -12.84
CA THR A 15 -4.61 5.60 -11.57
C THR A 15 -3.54 5.91 -10.53
N SER A 16 -3.50 7.15 -10.06
CA SER A 16 -2.47 7.59 -9.13
C SER A 16 -2.58 6.70 -7.90
N LEU A 17 -1.49 5.97 -7.61
CA LEU A 17 -1.40 5.12 -6.45
C LEU A 17 -1.16 6.04 -5.26
N ILE A 18 -2.20 6.67 -4.73
CA ILE A 18 -2.11 7.52 -3.54
C ILE A 18 -2.53 6.70 -2.33
N PHE A 19 -1.68 6.71 -1.30
CA PHE A 19 -1.93 6.07 -0.02
C PHE A 19 -2.49 7.07 0.98
N ASP A 20 -3.67 6.74 1.51
CA ASP A 20 -4.44 7.56 2.45
C ASP A 20 -4.32 7.09 3.92
N GLY A 21 -3.31 6.25 4.22
CA GLY A 21 -3.18 5.59 5.52
C GLY A 21 -4.06 4.34 5.69
N GLY A 22 -4.97 4.05 4.76
CA GLY A 22 -5.91 2.93 4.82
C GLY A 22 -5.46 1.70 4.02
N LYS A 23 -5.85 0.50 4.49
CA LYS A 23 -5.60 -0.79 3.79
C LYS A 23 -4.14 -0.94 3.34
N PHE A 24 -3.19 -0.71 4.24
CA PHE A 24 -1.77 -0.71 3.93
C PHE A 24 -1.31 -1.97 3.20
N ASN A 25 -1.83 -3.16 3.52
CA ASN A 25 -1.53 -4.39 2.78
C ASN A 25 -1.77 -4.27 1.26
N ILE A 26 -2.84 -3.61 0.84
CA ILE A 26 -3.16 -3.42 -0.58
C ILE A 26 -2.19 -2.43 -1.22
N TYR A 27 -1.94 -1.31 -0.54
CA TYR A 27 -0.96 -0.33 -1.00
C TYR A 27 0.44 -0.95 -1.12
N LYS A 28 0.90 -1.63 -0.07
CA LYS A 28 2.18 -2.37 0.04
C LYS A 28 2.40 -3.28 -1.17
N VAL A 29 1.41 -4.11 -1.53
CA VAL A 29 1.51 -4.99 -2.70
C VAL A 29 1.60 -4.21 -4.01
N ARG A 30 0.79 -3.15 -4.18
CA ARG A 30 0.77 -2.36 -5.42
C ARG A 30 2.08 -1.59 -5.64
N ILE A 31 2.60 -0.93 -4.61
CA ILE A 31 3.83 -0.14 -4.71
C ILE A 31 5.04 -1.06 -4.91
N GLN A 32 5.09 -2.22 -4.23
CA GLN A 32 6.11 -3.25 -4.48
C GLN A 32 6.09 -3.74 -5.92
N ALA A 33 4.91 -4.03 -6.47
CA ALA A 33 4.77 -4.45 -7.87
C ALA A 33 5.27 -3.36 -8.83
N LYS A 34 4.93 -2.09 -8.59
CA LYS A 34 5.38 -0.93 -9.39
C LYS A 34 6.91 -0.78 -9.36
N LEU A 35 7.53 -0.89 -8.19
CA LEU A 35 8.99 -0.79 -8.02
C LEU A 35 9.72 -1.99 -8.65
N ARG A 36 9.20 -3.21 -8.47
CA ARG A 36 9.76 -4.42 -9.10
C ARG A 36 9.69 -4.36 -10.62
N GLY A 37 8.58 -3.87 -11.19
CA GLY A 37 8.45 -3.68 -12.64
C GLY A 37 9.45 -2.68 -13.23
N LYS A 38 10.14 -1.89 -12.39
CA LYS A 38 11.19 -0.94 -12.77
C LYS A 38 12.58 -1.34 -12.26
N SER A 39 12.73 -2.52 -11.65
CA SER A 39 13.97 -2.99 -11.02
C SER A 39 14.52 -2.06 -9.93
N LEU A 40 13.62 -1.38 -9.21
CA LEU A 40 13.98 -0.43 -8.13
C LEU A 40 13.79 -1.02 -6.72
N TRP A 41 13.08 -2.15 -6.62
CA TRP A 41 12.70 -2.73 -5.33
C TRP A 41 13.90 -3.15 -4.46
N THR A 42 15.00 -3.59 -5.09
CA THR A 42 16.22 -4.02 -4.39
C THR A 42 16.93 -2.86 -3.68
N VAL A 43 16.75 -1.63 -4.15
CA VAL A 43 17.24 -0.44 -3.45
C VAL A 43 16.36 -0.17 -2.22
N VAL A 44 15.03 -0.18 -2.41
CA VAL A 44 14.05 0.12 -1.36
C VAL A 44 14.08 -0.88 -0.20
N ASN A 45 14.23 -2.19 -0.48
CA ASN A 45 14.32 -3.19 0.58
C ASN A 45 15.73 -3.26 1.22
N GLY A 46 16.73 -2.58 0.64
CA GLY A 46 18.12 -2.58 1.11
C GLY A 46 18.92 -3.83 0.73
N GLU A 47 18.46 -4.65 -0.22
CA GLU A 47 19.26 -5.76 -0.76
C GLU A 47 20.40 -5.29 -1.66
N TYR A 48 20.25 -4.10 -2.27
CA TYR A 48 21.26 -3.45 -3.09
C TYR A 48 21.50 -2.06 -2.54
N THR A 49 22.73 -1.81 -2.10
CA THR A 49 23.17 -0.58 -1.45
C THR A 49 24.25 0.11 -2.29
N ARG A 50 24.57 1.37 -1.95
CA ARG A 50 25.63 2.12 -2.64
C ARG A 50 26.99 1.41 -2.59
N GLU A 51 27.28 0.68 -1.52
CA GLU A 51 28.55 -0.04 -1.33
C GLU A 51 28.66 -1.29 -2.23
N ASP A 52 27.54 -1.80 -2.76
CA ASP A 52 27.50 -3.01 -3.57
C ASP A 52 27.83 -2.74 -5.06
N THR A 53 28.05 -1.49 -5.44
CA THR A 53 28.25 -1.08 -6.83
C THR A 53 29.52 -0.28 -7.04
N GLU A 54 30.19 -0.52 -8.16
CA GLU A 54 31.28 0.35 -8.64
C GLU A 54 30.71 1.55 -9.43
N ASP A 55 29.45 1.46 -9.86
CA ASP A 55 28.72 2.52 -10.57
C ASP A 55 27.76 3.22 -9.59
N GLU A 56 28.30 4.20 -8.87
CA GLU A 56 27.53 4.99 -7.90
C GLU A 56 26.44 5.85 -8.56
N ASP A 57 26.67 6.30 -9.80
CA ASP A 57 25.72 7.12 -10.55
C ASP A 57 24.47 6.32 -10.93
N ASP A 58 24.62 5.04 -11.31
CA ASP A 58 23.48 4.15 -11.54
C ASP A 58 22.68 3.89 -10.25
N PHE A 59 23.38 3.71 -9.11
CA PHE A 59 22.70 3.57 -7.82
C PHE A 59 21.90 4.82 -7.47
N ASP A 60 22.51 6.01 -7.55
CA ASP A 60 21.84 7.28 -7.25
C ASP A 60 20.64 7.51 -8.16
N SER A 61 20.79 7.21 -9.45
CA SER A 61 19.70 7.26 -10.42
C SER A 61 18.54 6.32 -10.10
N LYS A 62 18.80 5.15 -9.50
CA LYS A 62 17.75 4.21 -9.05
C LYS A 62 17.13 4.66 -7.73
N GLU A 63 17.96 5.14 -6.81
CA GLU A 63 17.53 5.65 -5.51
C GLU A 63 16.59 6.85 -5.67
N ASP A 64 16.97 7.85 -6.46
CA ASP A 64 16.14 9.03 -6.74
C ASP A 64 14.79 8.64 -7.36
N LYS A 65 14.79 7.67 -8.29
CA LYS A 65 13.55 7.17 -8.91
C LYS A 65 12.69 6.40 -7.91
N ALA A 66 13.30 5.62 -7.04
CA ALA A 66 12.59 4.86 -6.01
C ALA A 66 11.95 5.82 -5.00
N PHE A 67 12.71 6.81 -4.54
CA PHE A 67 12.28 7.85 -3.64
C PHE A 67 11.12 8.66 -4.23
N ASP A 68 11.26 9.16 -5.47
CA ASP A 68 10.21 9.88 -6.20
C ASP A 68 8.91 9.06 -6.28
N ILE A 69 9.00 7.77 -6.63
CA ILE A 69 7.84 6.90 -6.72
C ILE A 69 7.14 6.72 -5.37
N LEU A 70 7.90 6.56 -4.27
CA LEU A 70 7.35 6.38 -2.93
C LEU A 70 6.69 7.67 -2.44
N VAL A 71 7.43 8.78 -2.44
CA VAL A 71 6.97 10.08 -1.93
C VAL A 71 5.72 10.56 -2.67
N ASN A 72 5.70 10.48 -4.01
CA ASN A 72 4.53 10.87 -4.81
C ASN A 72 3.39 9.85 -4.77
N SER A 73 3.54 8.75 -4.04
CA SER A 73 2.46 7.78 -3.79
C SER A 73 1.79 7.94 -2.43
N LEU A 74 2.16 8.98 -1.67
CA LEU A 74 1.58 9.32 -0.37
C LEU A 74 0.63 10.52 -0.49
N ASP A 75 -0.38 10.57 0.37
CA ASP A 75 -1.09 11.82 0.64
C ASP A 75 -0.26 12.78 1.52
N ASP A 76 -0.76 13.99 1.73
CA ASP A 76 -0.03 15.04 2.46
C ASP A 76 0.28 14.65 3.92
N ASP A 77 -0.63 13.94 4.59
CA ASP A 77 -0.45 13.52 5.98
C ASP A 77 0.66 12.46 6.10
N ASN A 78 0.66 11.47 5.20
CA ASN A 78 1.69 10.43 5.16
C ASN A 78 3.03 10.98 4.65
N LEU A 79 3.00 11.94 3.74
CA LEU A 79 4.19 12.64 3.28
C LEU A 79 4.83 13.45 4.42
N ALA A 80 4.03 14.18 5.20
CA ALA A 80 4.53 14.91 6.36
C ALA A 80 5.19 13.97 7.38
N TYR A 81 4.64 12.77 7.58
CA TYR A 81 5.22 11.75 8.47
C TYR A 81 6.63 11.32 8.05
N VAL A 82 6.89 11.14 6.75
CA VAL A 82 8.20 10.70 6.22
C VAL A 82 9.11 11.86 5.78
N SER A 83 8.69 13.11 5.97
CA SER A 83 9.37 14.30 5.42
C SER A 83 10.81 14.54 5.90
N HIS A 84 11.25 13.85 6.96
CA HIS A 84 12.57 14.04 7.57
C HIS A 84 13.60 13.00 7.13
N VAL A 85 13.19 11.97 6.39
CA VAL A 85 14.10 10.95 5.85
C VAL A 85 14.40 11.24 4.39
N THR A 86 15.58 10.79 3.94
CA THR A 86 16.10 11.16 2.61
C THR A 86 16.27 9.97 1.69
N THR A 87 16.16 8.75 2.19
CA THR A 87 16.31 7.54 1.38
C THR A 87 14.99 6.81 1.17
N SER A 88 14.87 6.14 0.03
CA SER A 88 13.71 5.33 -0.35
C SER A 88 13.49 4.19 0.64
N LYS A 89 14.58 3.61 1.16
CA LYS A 89 14.57 2.60 2.21
C LYS A 89 14.00 3.13 3.54
N GLU A 90 14.45 4.28 4.00
CA GLU A 90 13.92 4.87 5.25
C GLU A 90 12.43 5.17 5.13
N VAL A 91 11.99 5.76 4.00
CA VAL A 91 10.56 6.01 3.73
C VAL A 91 9.78 4.70 3.83
N TRP A 92 10.26 3.64 3.19
CA TRP A 92 9.63 2.32 3.23
C TRP A 92 9.55 1.74 4.64
N ASP A 93 10.67 1.74 5.37
CA ASP A 93 10.77 1.17 6.71
C ASP A 93 9.86 1.93 7.69
N MET A 94 9.75 3.26 7.55
CA MET A 94 8.82 4.08 8.34
C MET A 94 7.35 3.71 8.09
N LEU A 95 6.96 3.53 6.82
CA LEU A 95 5.59 3.14 6.45
C LEU A 95 5.25 1.75 6.97
N VAL A 96 6.14 0.78 6.77
CA VAL A 96 6.01 -0.58 7.29
C VAL A 96 5.85 -0.57 8.80
N THR A 97 6.75 0.12 9.51
CA THR A 97 6.70 0.20 10.98
C THR A 97 5.39 0.80 11.47
N ARG A 98 4.89 1.86 10.81
CA ARG A 98 3.69 2.58 11.21
C ARG A 98 2.40 1.78 10.98
N TYR A 99 2.31 1.09 9.85
CA TYR A 99 1.04 0.57 9.33
C TYR A 99 0.91 -0.95 9.35
N GLU A 100 2.02 -1.70 9.33
CA GLU A 100 1.97 -3.16 9.38
C GLU A 100 1.49 -3.65 10.75
N ALA A 101 2.05 -3.13 11.84
CA ALA A 101 1.60 -3.44 13.20
C ALA A 101 0.12 -3.07 13.42
N ARG A 102 -0.32 -1.92 12.92
CA ARG A 102 -1.72 -1.47 13.00
C ARG A 102 -2.65 -2.42 12.25
N THR A 103 -2.24 -2.84 11.05
CA THR A 103 -3.05 -3.75 10.23
C THR A 103 -3.24 -5.10 10.92
N TYR A 104 -2.20 -5.66 11.55
CA TYR A 104 -2.34 -6.90 12.33
C TYR A 104 -3.26 -6.73 13.54
N ALA A 105 -3.15 -5.62 14.28
CA ALA A 105 -4.02 -5.32 15.41
C ALA A 105 -5.48 -5.16 14.97
N ASP A 106 -5.73 -4.44 13.87
CA ASP A 106 -7.07 -4.24 13.30
C ASP A 106 -7.69 -5.56 12.83
N VAL A 107 -6.91 -6.43 12.19
CA VAL A 107 -7.36 -7.78 11.80
C VAL A 107 -7.70 -8.61 13.03
N SER A 108 -6.82 -8.65 14.03
CA SER A 108 -7.05 -9.40 15.28
C SER A 108 -8.31 -8.94 16.00
N HIS A 109 -8.53 -7.63 16.08
CA HIS A 109 -9.73 -7.05 16.68
C HIS A 109 -11.01 -7.53 15.97
N VAL A 110 -11.04 -7.52 14.64
CA VAL A 110 -12.21 -7.94 13.87
C VAL A 110 -12.44 -9.46 13.95
N ILE A 111 -11.38 -10.28 14.00
CA ILE A 111 -11.50 -11.73 14.25
C ILE A 111 -12.12 -11.97 15.63
N HIS A 112 -11.62 -11.29 16.67
CA HIS A 112 -12.16 -11.41 18.01
C HIS A 112 -13.64 -10.98 18.06
N GLU A 113 -13.98 -9.85 17.43
CA GLU A 113 -15.37 -9.38 17.34
C GLU A 113 -16.25 -10.43 16.65
N LEU A 114 -15.79 -11.04 15.56
CA LEU A 114 -16.52 -12.10 14.86
C LEU A 114 -16.74 -13.33 15.75
N HIS A 115 -15.69 -13.83 16.42
CA HIS A 115 -15.77 -15.01 17.28
C HIS A 115 -16.61 -14.79 18.53
N THR A 116 -16.64 -13.56 19.05
CA THR A 116 -17.40 -13.21 20.26
C THR A 116 -18.79 -12.66 19.97
N LYS A 117 -19.17 -12.52 18.70
CA LYS A 117 -20.51 -12.08 18.31
C LYS A 117 -21.52 -13.18 18.59
N VAL A 118 -22.19 -13.10 19.72
CA VAL A 118 -23.27 -14.02 20.11
C VAL A 118 -24.63 -13.44 19.72
N TYR A 119 -25.54 -14.31 19.27
CA TYR A 119 -26.94 -13.93 19.06
C TYR A 119 -27.57 -13.46 20.37
N SER A 120 -28.15 -12.26 20.36
CA SER A 120 -28.85 -11.71 21.54
C SER A 120 -30.32 -12.14 21.53
N PRO A 121 -30.81 -12.86 22.55
CA PRO A 121 -32.22 -13.22 22.66
C PRO A 121 -33.12 -11.98 22.61
N GLY A 122 -34.17 -12.02 21.78
CA GLY A 122 -35.06 -10.86 21.55
C GLY A 122 -34.63 -9.93 20.41
N SER A 123 -33.44 -10.14 19.81
CA SER A 123 -33.02 -9.45 18.59
C SER A 123 -33.43 -10.22 17.32
N SER A 124 -33.42 -9.57 16.15
CA SER A 124 -33.69 -10.26 14.88
C SER A 124 -32.53 -11.15 14.46
N MET A 125 -32.80 -12.41 14.13
CA MET A 125 -31.81 -13.34 13.56
C MET A 125 -31.22 -12.80 12.24
N GLN A 126 -32.03 -12.15 11.41
CA GLN A 126 -31.55 -11.54 10.16
C GLN A 126 -30.53 -10.43 10.43
N LYS A 127 -30.74 -9.63 11.48
CA LYS A 127 -29.78 -8.61 11.91
C LYS A 127 -28.46 -9.27 12.35
N HIS A 128 -28.54 -10.32 13.15
CA HIS A 128 -27.34 -11.06 13.58
C HIS A 128 -26.54 -11.63 12.39
N VAL A 129 -27.21 -12.28 11.44
CA VAL A 129 -26.56 -12.80 10.22
C VAL A 129 -25.94 -11.68 9.38
N THR A 130 -26.61 -10.52 9.29
CA THR A 130 -26.10 -9.36 8.54
C THR A 130 -24.83 -8.81 9.18
N ASP A 131 -24.82 -8.66 10.51
CA ASP A 131 -23.63 -8.21 11.26
C ASP A 131 -22.45 -9.17 11.06
N MET A 132 -22.68 -10.49 11.19
CA MET A 132 -21.64 -11.51 10.98
C MET A 132 -21.04 -11.45 9.57
N ARG A 133 -21.89 -11.28 8.55
CA ARG A 133 -21.45 -11.12 7.17
C ARG A 133 -20.63 -9.84 6.97
N GLY A 134 -21.02 -8.76 7.64
CA GLY A 134 -20.29 -7.49 7.61
C GLY A 134 -18.86 -7.64 8.13
N LEU A 135 -18.68 -8.35 9.26
CA LEU A 135 -17.36 -8.62 9.83
C LEU A 135 -16.51 -9.52 8.92
N GLN A 136 -17.09 -10.57 8.33
CA GLN A 136 -16.40 -11.42 7.35
C GLN A 136 -15.96 -10.62 6.11
N GLN A 137 -16.83 -9.74 5.60
CA GLN A 137 -16.50 -8.89 4.46
C GLN A 137 -15.41 -7.87 4.81
N LYS A 138 -15.41 -7.33 6.03
CA LYS A 138 -14.35 -6.45 6.52
C LYS A 138 -13.00 -7.17 6.55
N LEU A 139 -12.96 -8.41 7.05
CA LEU A 139 -11.75 -9.24 7.02
C LEU A 139 -11.25 -9.49 5.61
N LEU A 140 -12.15 -9.85 4.69
CA LEU A 140 -11.82 -10.06 3.28
C LEU A 140 -11.19 -8.81 2.65
N LEU A 141 -11.74 -7.63 2.94
CA LEU A 141 -11.19 -6.35 2.46
C LEU A 141 -9.84 -5.98 3.09
N MET A 142 -9.53 -6.51 4.27
CA MET A 142 -8.20 -6.39 4.90
C MET A 142 -7.20 -7.45 4.40
N GLY A 143 -7.64 -8.36 3.51
CA GLY A 143 -6.83 -9.45 2.98
C GLY A 143 -6.75 -10.67 3.90
N SER A 144 -7.58 -10.72 4.95
CA SER A 144 -7.65 -11.85 5.89
C SER A 144 -8.89 -12.69 5.64
N ARG A 145 -8.81 -13.99 5.94
CA ARG A 145 -9.97 -14.90 5.95
C ARG A 145 -10.05 -15.54 7.34
N VAL A 146 -11.27 -15.87 7.76
CA VAL A 146 -11.50 -16.73 8.92
C VAL A 146 -11.85 -18.09 8.34
N ASP A 147 -10.99 -19.05 8.64
CA ASP A 147 -11.10 -20.48 8.36
C ASP A 147 -12.01 -21.20 9.37
#